data_AF-A0A1G6V0S3-F1
#
_entry.id   AF-A0A1G6V0S3-F1
#
_cell.length_a   1.000
_cell.length_b   1.000
_cell.length_c   1.000
_cell.angle_alpha   90.00
_cell.angle_beta   90.00
_cell.angle_gamma   90.00
#
_symmetry.space_group_name_H-M   'P 1'
#
loop_
_entity.id
_entity.type
_entity.pdbx_description
1 polymer ?
#
loop_
_entity_poly.entity_id
_entity_poly.type
_entity_poly.pdbx_seq_one_letter_code
_entity_poly.pdbx_strand_id
1 'polypeptide(L)'
;MDVVTTVWVDARREHPRDGDLVLAAITGRYPARQGEAPSSEQDFWLVLPMHFRQVHPVEDSEEVLHEVYRDADGVVRRPLGAGSAEEVTHWAALPSLPGIDASELLGASVGPALTAATARV
;
A
#
# COMPACT_ATOMS: atom_id res chain seq x y z
N MET A 1 -0.81 -24.80 16.25
CA MET A 1 -0.87 -23.84 15.14
C MET A 1 -0.78 -22.48 15.81
N ASP A 2 0.35 -21.82 15.68
CA ASP A 2 0.57 -20.54 16.35
C ASP A 2 -0.18 -19.45 15.58
N VAL A 3 -0.95 -18.64 16.31
CA VAL A 3 -1.74 -17.55 15.75
C VAL A 3 -0.92 -16.27 15.87
N VAL A 4 -0.64 -15.62 14.73
CA VAL A 4 -0.06 -14.28 14.70
C VAL A 4 -1.19 -13.27 14.60
N THR A 5 -1.25 -12.34 15.55
CA THR A 5 -2.23 -11.25 15.57
C THR A 5 -1.56 -9.96 15.10
N THR A 6 -2.21 -9.23 14.20
CA THR A 6 -1.77 -7.89 13.78
C THR A 6 -2.80 -6.83 14.14
N VAL A 7 -2.35 -5.59 14.33
CA VAL A 7 -3.19 -4.45 14.68
C VAL A 7 -3.42 -3.60 13.43
N TRP A 8 -4.69 -3.31 13.15
CA TRP A 8 -5.08 -2.40 12.08
C TRP A 8 -5.15 -0.98 12.60
N VAL A 9 -4.43 -0.07 11.96
CA VAL A 9 -4.30 1.34 12.30
C VAL A 9 -5.02 2.17 11.24
N ASP A 10 -5.86 3.12 11.66
CA ASP A 10 -6.56 4.04 10.75
C ASP A 10 -5.55 4.91 10.01
N ALA A 11 -5.54 4.81 8.68
CA ALA A 11 -4.55 5.46 7.82
C ALA A 11 -4.67 7.00 7.81
N ARG A 12 -5.74 7.57 8.37
CA ARG A 12 -5.91 9.02 8.54
C ARG A 12 -5.31 9.54 9.85
N ARG A 13 -4.98 8.64 10.78
CA ARG A 13 -4.55 9.00 12.14
C ARG A 13 -3.06 8.83 12.33
N GLU A 14 -2.52 7.76 11.78
CA GLU A 14 -1.12 7.39 11.92
C GLU A 14 -0.65 6.69 10.65
N HIS A 15 0.60 6.97 10.26
CA HIS A 15 1.21 6.45 9.06
C HIS A 15 2.38 5.51 9.41
N PRO A 16 2.68 4.52 8.53
CA PRO A 16 3.94 3.77 8.59
C PRO A 16 5.16 4.69 8.43
N ARG A 17 6.36 4.14 8.60
CA ARG A 17 7.59 4.87 8.25
C ARG A 17 7.80 4.86 6.73
N ASP A 18 8.46 5.88 6.22
CA ASP A 18 8.80 5.96 4.80
C ASP A 18 9.58 4.71 4.37
N GLY A 19 9.09 4.04 3.32
CA GLY A 19 9.65 2.80 2.78
C GLY A 19 9.06 1.51 3.35
N ASP A 20 8.30 1.55 4.45
CA ASP A 20 7.72 0.36 5.07
C ASP A 20 6.80 -0.39 4.10
N LEU A 21 6.90 -1.72 4.10
CA LEU A 21 5.94 -2.61 3.45
C LEU A 21 4.86 -2.99 4.47
N VAL A 22 3.60 -2.71 4.16
CA VAL A 22 2.45 -2.92 5.04
C VAL A 22 1.34 -3.69 4.34
N LEU A 23 0.42 -4.28 5.10
CA LEU A 23 -0.88 -4.69 4.58
C LEU A 23 -1.82 -3.50 4.65
N ALA A 24 -2.34 -3.05 3.50
CA ALA A 24 -3.28 -1.95 3.42
C ALA A 24 -4.69 -2.45 3.11
N ALA A 25 -5.68 -2.01 3.90
CA ALA A 25 -7.09 -2.23 3.64
C ALA A 25 -7.63 -1.09 2.78
N ILE A 26 -8.05 -1.42 1.57
CA ILE A 26 -8.42 -0.48 0.52
C ILE A 26 -9.91 -0.58 0.27
N THR A 27 -10.54 0.56 0.06
CA THR A 27 -11.89 0.64 -0.49
C THR A 27 -11.90 1.44 -1.78
N GLY A 28 -12.87 1.15 -2.63
CA GLY A 28 -13.04 1.82 -3.90
C GLY A 28 -14.32 1.37 -4.56
N ARG A 29 -14.53 1.81 -5.79
CA ARG A 29 -15.68 1.42 -6.59
C ARG A 29 -15.22 0.91 -7.94
N TYR A 30 -15.73 -0.24 -8.36
CA TYR A 30 -15.52 -0.70 -9.72
C TYR A 30 -16.14 0.29 -10.71
N PRO A 31 -15.51 0.54 -11.85
CA PRO A 31 -16.09 1.41 -12.87
C PRO A 31 -17.45 0.85 -13.30
N ALA A 32 -18.45 1.73 -13.40
CA ALA A 32 -19.77 1.34 -13.88
C ALA A 32 -19.67 0.73 -15.27
N ARG A 33 -20.44 -0.34 -15.53
CA ARG A 33 -20.59 -0.84 -16.90
C ARG A 33 -21.30 0.22 -17.75
N GLN A 34 -20.95 0.32 -19.03
CA GLN A 34 -21.58 1.28 -19.93
C GLN A 34 -23.11 1.15 -19.89
N GLY A 35 -23.79 2.28 -19.62
CA GLY A 35 -25.25 2.34 -19.55
C GLY A 35 -25.86 2.09 -18.17
N GLU A 36 -25.06 1.76 -17.15
CA GLU A 36 -25.52 1.60 -15.78
C GLU A 36 -25.28 2.88 -14.96
N ALA A 37 -26.23 3.20 -14.08
CA ALA A 37 -26.07 4.28 -13.12
C ALA A 37 -25.06 3.87 -12.02
N PRO A 38 -24.33 4.82 -11.42
CA PRO A 38 -23.47 4.53 -10.28
C PRO A 38 -24.28 3.87 -9.15
N SER A 39 -23.82 2.73 -8.64
CA SER A 39 -24.43 2.04 -7.50
C SER A 39 -23.40 1.73 -6.42
N SER A 40 -23.83 1.67 -5.16
CA SER A 40 -22.98 1.23 -4.03
C SER A 40 -22.73 -0.28 -4.03
N GLU A 41 -23.41 -1.05 -4.88
CA GLU A 41 -23.16 -2.49 -5.04
C GLU A 41 -21.81 -2.78 -5.71
N GLN A 42 -21.19 -1.75 -6.29
CA GLN A 42 -19.88 -1.80 -6.93
C GLN A 42 -18.75 -1.41 -5.97
N ASP A 43 -19.07 -1.10 -4.70
CA ASP A 43 -18.06 -0.82 -3.69
C ASP A 43 -17.33 -2.11 -3.32
N PHE A 44 -16.00 -2.05 -3.24
CA PHE A 44 -15.18 -3.19 -2.88
C PHE A 44 -14.29 -2.92 -1.67
N TRP A 45 -13.80 -4.01 -1.10
CA TRP A 45 -12.78 -4.02 -0.05
C TRP A 45 -11.71 -5.04 -0.40
N LEU A 46 -10.45 -4.61 -0.37
CA LEU A 46 -9.29 -5.46 -0.65
C LEU A 46 -8.22 -5.25 0.44
N VAL A 47 -7.44 -6.28 0.71
CA VAL A 47 -6.22 -6.17 1.51
C VAL A 47 -5.04 -6.51 0.61
N LEU A 48 -4.13 -5.55 0.41
CA LEU A 48 -2.97 -5.71 -0.46
C LEU A 48 -1.68 -5.33 0.27
N PRO A 49 -0.56 -6.00 -0.01
CA PRO A 49 0.75 -5.53 0.40
C PRO A 49 1.13 -4.26 -0.37
N MET A 50 1.57 -3.21 0.33
CA MET A 50 1.88 -1.91 -0.24
C MET A 50 3.08 -1.26 0.43
N HIS A 51 3.91 -0.57 -0.35
CA HIS A 51 4.95 0.30 0.18
C HIS A 51 4.39 1.67 0.52
N PHE A 52 4.58 2.10 1.76
CA PHE A 52 4.26 3.46 2.17
C PHE A 52 5.39 4.41 1.77
N ARG A 53 5.02 5.56 1.21
CA ARG A 53 5.95 6.66 0.92
C ARG A 53 5.40 7.96 1.49
N GLN A 54 6.21 8.67 2.27
CA GLN A 54 5.85 9.97 2.81
C GLN A 54 5.82 11.04 1.71
N VAL A 55 6.72 10.94 0.74
CA VAL A 55 6.81 11.82 -0.44
C VAL A 55 6.94 10.96 -1.69
N HIS A 56 6.09 11.21 -2.68
CA HIS A 56 6.08 10.49 -3.95
C HIS A 56 5.95 11.47 -5.13
N PRO A 57 7.00 11.66 -5.93
CA PRO A 57 6.90 12.45 -7.15
C PRO A 57 6.06 11.70 -8.19
N VAL A 58 5.15 12.41 -8.85
CA VAL A 58 4.37 11.86 -9.97
C VAL A 58 5.24 11.88 -11.23
N GLU A 59 5.31 10.76 -11.92
CA GLU A 59 6.08 10.64 -13.16
C GLU A 59 5.53 11.61 -14.22
N ASP A 60 6.43 12.24 -14.98
CA ASP A 60 6.11 13.21 -16.03
C ASP A 60 5.29 14.43 -15.58
N SER A 61 5.31 14.75 -14.29
CA SER A 61 4.57 15.88 -13.72
C SER A 61 5.38 16.59 -12.63
N GLU A 62 5.09 17.87 -12.38
CA GLU A 62 5.66 18.62 -11.26
C GLU A 62 4.93 18.34 -9.92
N GLU A 63 3.89 17.51 -9.96
CA GLU A 63 3.09 17.16 -8.79
C GLU A 63 3.88 16.24 -7.85
N VAL A 64 3.80 16.56 -6.56
CA VAL A 64 4.34 15.74 -5.49
C VAL A 64 3.19 15.34 -4.59
N LEU A 65 2.97 14.03 -4.49
CA LEU A 65 2.00 13.45 -3.58
C LEU A 65 2.65 13.17 -2.22
N HIS A 66 1.83 13.26 -1.19
CA HIS A 66 2.22 12.97 0.19
C HIS A 66 1.40 11.81 0.73
N GLU A 67 2.05 11.02 1.60
CA GLU A 67 1.45 9.93 2.37
C GLU A 67 0.74 8.91 1.47
N VAL A 68 1.49 8.30 0.57
CA VAL A 68 0.95 7.39 -0.43
C VAL A 68 1.29 5.94 -0.17
N TYR A 69 0.43 5.05 -0.65
CA TYR A 69 0.61 3.60 -0.63
C TYR A 69 0.71 3.10 -2.05
N ARG A 70 1.83 2.47 -2.41
CA ARG A 70 2.11 1.96 -3.76
C ARG A 70 2.16 0.43 -3.75
N ASP A 71 1.36 -0.22 -4.59
CA ASP A 71 1.45 -1.68 -4.77
C ASP A 71 2.56 -2.09 -5.76
N ALA A 72 2.67 -3.41 -5.96
CA ALA A 72 3.65 -4.01 -6.86
C ALA A 72 3.40 -3.65 -8.34
N ASP A 73 2.15 -3.40 -8.72
CA ASP A 73 1.76 -2.98 -10.08
C ASP A 73 1.97 -1.48 -10.29
N GLY A 74 2.36 -0.75 -9.24
CA GLY A 74 2.67 0.67 -9.27
C GLY A 74 1.47 1.58 -9.07
N VAL A 75 0.30 1.04 -8.70
CA VAL A 75 -0.88 1.85 -8.42
C VAL A 75 -0.70 2.55 -7.08
N VAL A 76 -0.86 3.88 -7.10
CA VAL A 76 -0.70 4.77 -5.96
C VAL A 76 -2.06 5.11 -5.36
N ARG A 77 -2.20 4.91 -4.05
CA ARG A 77 -3.43 5.20 -3.29
C ARG A 77 -3.12 6.10 -2.12
N ARG A 78 -4.11 6.87 -1.69
CA ARG A 78 -3.99 7.80 -0.56
C ARG A 78 -4.97 7.41 0.56
N PRO A 79 -4.77 7.89 1.80
CA PRO A 79 -5.72 7.68 2.87
C PRO A 79 -7.15 8.09 2.50
N LEU A 80 -8.14 7.43 3.10
CA LEU A 80 -9.56 7.74 2.93
C LEU A 80 -9.85 9.23 3.13
N GLY A 81 -10.48 9.85 2.13
CA GLY A 81 -10.79 11.27 2.09
C GLY A 81 -9.72 12.14 1.42
N ALA A 82 -8.61 11.57 0.95
CA ALA A 82 -7.56 12.28 0.24
C ALA A 82 -7.76 12.34 -1.29
N GLY A 83 -8.87 11.78 -1.81
CA GLY A 83 -9.35 12.04 -3.16
C GLY A 83 -8.77 11.14 -4.24
N SER A 84 -8.27 9.95 -3.89
CA SER A 84 -7.93 8.92 -4.89
C SER A 84 -9.16 8.08 -5.26
N ALA A 85 -9.16 7.48 -6.46
CA ALA A 85 -10.27 6.63 -6.91
C ALA A 85 -10.46 5.38 -6.03
N GLU A 86 -9.36 4.90 -5.47
CA GLU A 86 -9.31 3.87 -4.45
C GLU A 86 -8.53 4.43 -3.26
N GLU A 87 -9.01 4.19 -2.05
CA GLU A 87 -8.51 4.85 -0.85
C GLU A 87 -8.14 3.83 0.23
N VAL A 88 -7.06 4.11 0.96
CA VAL A 88 -6.59 3.28 2.08
C VAL A 88 -7.31 3.70 3.35
N THR A 89 -8.01 2.78 3.97
CA THR A 89 -8.75 3.03 5.21
C THR A 89 -7.89 2.72 6.44
N HIS A 90 -7.17 1.60 6.40
CA HIS A 90 -6.33 1.12 7.49
C HIS A 90 -5.08 0.46 6.93
N TRP A 91 -4.04 0.39 7.75
CA TRP A 91 -2.86 -0.41 7.47
C TRP A 91 -2.50 -1.26 8.68
N ALA A 92 -1.76 -2.34 8.45
CA ALA A 92 -1.18 -3.18 9.47
C ALA A 92 0.26 -3.52 9.11
N ALA A 93 1.13 -3.58 10.12
CA ALA A 93 2.48 -4.11 9.92
C ALA A 93 2.39 -5.56 9.39
N LEU A 94 3.32 -5.94 8.52
CA LEU A 94 3.39 -7.30 8.01
C LEU A 94 3.61 -8.29 9.18
N PRO A 95 2.82 -9.36 9.28
CA PRO A 95 3.07 -10.38 10.28
C PRO A 95 4.38 -11.09 9.95
N SER A 96 5.23 -11.27 10.95
CA SER A 96 6.39 -12.14 10.83
C SER A 96 5.95 -13.61 10.70
N LEU A 97 6.78 -14.44 10.05
CA LEU A 97 6.52 -15.87 10.01
C LEU A 97 6.49 -16.45 11.44
N PRO A 98 5.62 -17.43 11.74
CA PRO A 98 5.56 -18.04 13.06
C PRO A 98 6.94 -18.52 13.53
N GLY A 99 7.37 -18.07 14.71
CA GLY A 99 8.66 -18.43 15.30
C GLY A 99 9.87 -17.62 14.79
N ILE A 100 9.66 -16.61 13.96
CA ILE A 100 10.71 -15.74 13.41
C ILE A 100 10.31 -14.28 13.64
N ASP A 101 11.17 -13.50 14.30
CA ASP A 101 10.95 -12.05 14.49
C ASP A 101 11.55 -11.18 13.36
N ALA A 102 12.17 -11.82 12.37
CA ALA A 102 12.85 -11.18 11.25
C ALA A 102 12.11 -11.37 9.90
N SER A 103 12.21 -10.37 9.03
CA SER A 103 11.93 -10.52 7.60
C SER A 103 13.26 -10.80 6.88
N GLU A 104 13.35 -11.92 6.16
CA GLU A 104 14.56 -12.31 5.43
C GLU A 104 14.31 -12.23 3.91
N LEU A 105 15.11 -11.43 3.20
CA LEU A 105 15.12 -11.38 1.74
C LEU A 105 16.26 -12.27 1.24
N LEU A 106 15.90 -13.40 0.64
CA LEU A 106 16.85 -14.44 0.21
C LEU A 106 16.99 -14.47 -1.31
N GLY A 107 18.23 -14.63 -1.79
CA GLY A 107 18.54 -14.85 -3.20
C GLY A 107 19.79 -14.09 -3.66
N ALA A 108 20.57 -14.70 -4.56
CA ALA A 108 21.80 -14.09 -5.09
C ALA A 108 21.57 -12.73 -5.76
N SER A 109 20.37 -12.50 -6.27
CA SER A 109 19.98 -11.25 -6.93
C SER A 109 19.47 -10.16 -5.97
N VAL A 110 19.25 -10.46 -4.69
CA VAL A 110 18.67 -9.50 -3.72
C VAL A 110 19.60 -8.31 -3.52
N GLY A 111 20.90 -8.57 -3.28
CA GLY A 111 21.89 -7.49 -3.09
C GLY A 111 21.92 -6.54 -4.30
N PRO A 112 22.18 -7.05 -5.52
CA PRO A 112 22.15 -6.23 -6.73
C PRO A 112 20.83 -5.47 -6.95
N ALA A 113 19.69 -6.11 -6.71
CA ALA A 113 18.37 -5.48 -6.87
C ALA A 113 18.14 -4.36 -5.85
N LEU A 114 18.53 -4.56 -4.58
CA LEU A 114 18.41 -3.56 -3.53
C LEU A 114 19.31 -2.35 -3.82
N THR A 115 20.55 -2.58 -4.24
CA THR A 115 21.47 -1.50 -4.64
C THR A 115 20.93 -0.70 -5.82
N ALA A 116 20.36 -1.36 -6.83
CA ALA A 116 19.77 -0.66 -7.97
C ALA A 116 18.54 0.18 -7.58
N ALA A 117 17.73 -0.30 -6.64
CA ALA A 117 16.54 0.39 -6.16
C ALA A 117 16.87 1.63 -5.30
N THR A 118 17.94 1.58 -4.50
CA THR A 118 18.33 2.69 -3.62
C THR A 118 19.25 3.71 -4.28
N ALA A 119 19.94 3.36 -5.37
CA ALA A 119 20.77 4.29 -6.15
C ALA A 119 19.97 5.27 -7.04
N ARG A 120 18.64 5.12 -7.09
CA ARG A 120 17.71 5.99 -7.85
C ARG A 120 16.98 7.01 -6.99
N VAL A 121 17.38 7.16 -5.72
CA VAL A 121 16.86 8.16 -4.78
C VAL A 121 17.83 9.34 -4.71
#